data_AF-A0A2B4R4B1-F1
#
_entry.id   AF-A0A2B4R4B1-F1
#
_cell.length_a   1.000
_cell.length_b   1.000
_cell.length_c   1.000
_cell.angle_alpha   90.00
_cell.angle_beta   90.00
_cell.angle_gamma   90.00
#
_symmetry.space_group_name_H-M   'P 1'
#
loop_
_entity.id
_entity.type
_entity.pdbx_description
1 polymer ?
#
loop_
_entity_poly.entity_id
_entity_poly.type
_entity_poly.pdbx_seq_one_letter_code
_entity_poly.pdbx_strand_id
1 'polypeptide(L)'
;MQAVYARVKCQENVLKEYKKHAENGTFPKRMKSMKSYPKMQCPEAQKHVHEAYHQVECTVLDEAIQEIEKNLAARKEHYQSLLQQRKSKRQVLEGMQEKTPKISHHTRVKTELIELQKKYDQLCAKLDTLSKSHKNKDILHTGEEGDRIRKV
;
A
#
# COMPACT_ATOMS: atom_id res chain seq x y z
N MET A 1 -48.97 -45.19 -24.41
CA MET A 1 -47.70 -45.92 -24.13
C MET A 1 -46.47 -44.98 -24.12
N GLN A 2 -46.18 -44.21 -25.19
CA GLN A 2 -45.00 -43.32 -25.24
C GLN A 2 -44.93 -42.25 -24.13
N ALA A 3 -46.04 -41.60 -23.79
CA ALA A 3 -46.06 -40.56 -22.75
C ALA A 3 -45.71 -41.13 -21.35
N VAL A 4 -46.15 -42.35 -21.05
CA VAL A 4 -45.83 -43.04 -19.79
C VAL A 4 -44.33 -43.36 -19.74
N TYR A 5 -43.78 -43.89 -20.83
CA TYR A 5 -42.36 -44.18 -20.94
C TYR A 5 -41.48 -42.93 -20.77
N ALA A 6 -41.85 -41.82 -21.43
CA ALA A 6 -41.13 -40.55 -21.29
C ALA A 6 -41.15 -40.01 -19.85
N ARG A 7 -42.29 -40.16 -19.15
CA ARG A 7 -42.43 -39.76 -17.75
C ARG A 7 -41.55 -40.60 -16.83
N VAL A 8 -41.54 -41.92 -17.01
CA VAL A 8 -40.68 -42.85 -16.24
C VAL A 8 -39.21 -42.53 -16.47
N LYS A 9 -38.80 -42.35 -17.73
CA LYS A 9 -37.41 -42.00 -18.07
C LYS A 9 -36.97 -40.66 -17.48
N CYS A 10 -37.88 -39.68 -17.44
CA CYS A 10 -37.63 -38.39 -16.80
C CYS A 10 -37.40 -38.56 -15.28
N GLN A 11 -38.26 -39.31 -14.60
CA GLN A 11 -38.13 -39.60 -13.16
C GLN A 11 -36.84 -40.36 -12.84
N GLU A 12 -36.46 -41.34 -13.67
CA GLU A 12 -35.25 -42.11 -13.49
C GLU A 12 -33.98 -41.25 -13.59
N ASN A 13 -33.93 -40.33 -14.55
CA ASN A 13 -32.81 -39.38 -14.70
C ASN A 13 -32.71 -38.44 -13.50
N VAL A 14 -33.85 -38.00 -12.96
CA VAL A 14 -33.90 -37.18 -11.76
C VAL A 14 -33.32 -37.94 -10.56
N LEU A 15 -33.74 -39.19 -10.32
CA LEU A 15 -33.21 -40.01 -9.23
C LEU A 15 -31.69 -40.26 -9.35
N LYS A 16 -31.18 -40.46 -10.57
CA LYS A 16 -29.73 -40.58 -10.82
C LYS A 16 -28.97 -39.30 -10.47
N GLU A 17 -29.52 -38.13 -10.76
CA GLU A 17 -28.94 -36.84 -10.37
C GLU A 17 -28.89 -36.71 -8.84
N TYR A 18 -29.99 -37.00 -8.14
CA TYR A 18 -30.04 -36.96 -6.67
C TYR A 18 -29.02 -37.92 -6.02
N LYS A 19 -28.88 -39.14 -6.56
CA LYS A 19 -27.90 -40.11 -6.05
C LYS A 19 -26.46 -39.59 -6.14
N LYS A 20 -26.08 -38.99 -7.26
CA LYS A 20 -24.74 -38.39 -7.44
C LYS A 20 -24.49 -37.24 -6.46
N HIS A 21 -25.50 -36.43 -6.19
CA HIS A 21 -25.41 -35.33 -5.25
C HIS A 21 -25.24 -35.81 -3.81
N ALA A 22 -25.98 -36.86 -3.42
CA ALA A 22 -25.80 -37.52 -2.12
C ALA A 22 -24.39 -38.11 -1.96
N GLU A 23 -23.86 -38.78 -3.00
CA GLU A 23 -22.50 -39.35 -2.98
C GLU A 23 -21.41 -38.27 -2.90
N ASN A 24 -21.61 -37.13 -3.57
CA ASN A 24 -20.63 -36.05 -3.61
C ASN A 24 -20.79 -35.04 -2.45
N GLY A 25 -21.78 -35.22 -1.57
CA GLY A 25 -22.10 -34.25 -0.52
C GLY A 25 -22.45 -32.87 -1.07
N THR A 26 -23.11 -32.79 -2.23
CA THR A 26 -23.49 -31.53 -2.88
C THR A 26 -24.99 -31.49 -3.11
N PHE A 27 -25.58 -30.30 -3.24
CA PHE A 27 -27.04 -30.17 -3.42
C PHE A 27 -27.49 -30.06 -4.88
N PRO A 28 -28.59 -30.75 -5.28
CA PRO A 28 -29.18 -30.60 -6.60
C PRO A 28 -29.66 -29.18 -6.87
N LYS A 29 -29.34 -28.63 -8.04
CA LYS A 29 -29.74 -27.26 -8.43
C LYS A 29 -31.25 -27.02 -8.37
N ARG A 30 -32.03 -28.06 -8.68
CA ARG A 30 -33.50 -28.01 -8.76
C ARG A 30 -34.18 -27.94 -7.39
N MET A 31 -33.45 -28.28 -6.33
CA MET A 31 -33.97 -28.28 -4.97
C MET A 31 -34.37 -26.86 -4.52
N LYS A 32 -33.65 -25.83 -5.00
CA LYS A 32 -33.99 -24.40 -4.83
C LYS A 32 -35.33 -23.99 -5.48
N SER A 33 -35.93 -24.84 -6.30
CA SER A 33 -37.14 -24.55 -7.09
C SER A 33 -38.33 -25.45 -6.76
N MET A 34 -38.24 -26.30 -5.73
CA MET A 34 -39.37 -27.14 -5.33
C MET A 34 -40.47 -26.26 -4.71
N LYS A 35 -41.53 -26.02 -5.49
CA LYS A 35 -42.66 -25.17 -5.09
C LYS A 35 -43.56 -25.79 -4.01
N SER A 36 -43.55 -27.11 -3.84
CA SER A 36 -44.24 -27.77 -2.74
C SER A 36 -43.64 -29.12 -2.41
N TYR A 37 -43.83 -29.56 -1.17
CA TYR A 37 -43.50 -30.90 -0.72
C TYR A 37 -44.38 -31.94 -1.45
N PRO A 38 -43.85 -33.12 -1.79
CA PRO A 38 -44.65 -34.25 -2.18
C PRO A 38 -45.67 -34.58 -1.09
N LYS A 39 -46.93 -34.78 -1.49
CA LYS A 39 -48.00 -35.23 -0.59
C LYS A 39 -48.13 -36.74 -0.72
N MET A 40 -47.78 -37.44 0.35
CA MET A 40 -47.85 -38.88 0.50
C MET A 40 -49.25 -39.28 0.93
N GLN A 41 -49.67 -40.47 0.50
CA GLN A 41 -50.97 -41.03 0.87
C GLN A 41 -51.01 -41.52 2.32
N CYS A 42 -49.85 -41.92 2.84
CA CYS A 42 -49.68 -42.48 4.19
C CYS A 42 -49.05 -41.42 5.12
N PRO A 43 -49.60 -41.21 6.33
CA PRO A 43 -49.07 -40.24 7.30
C PRO A 43 -47.61 -40.50 7.69
N GLU A 44 -47.23 -41.77 7.86
CA GLU A 44 -45.86 -42.17 8.20
C GLU A 44 -44.89 -41.81 7.08
N ALA A 45 -45.27 -42.09 5.83
CA ALA A 45 -44.48 -41.70 4.66
C ALA A 45 -44.36 -40.16 4.53
N GLN A 46 -45.42 -39.42 4.88
CA GLN A 46 -45.39 -37.95 4.88
C GLN A 46 -44.41 -37.41 5.93
N LYS A 47 -44.35 -38.01 7.11
CA LYS A 47 -43.38 -37.63 8.16
C LYS A 47 -41.94 -37.79 7.68
N HIS A 48 -41.61 -38.94 7.08
CA HIS A 48 -40.28 -39.17 6.54
C HIS A 48 -39.89 -38.16 5.45
N VAL A 49 -40.83 -37.78 4.59
CA VAL A 49 -40.60 -36.71 3.62
C VAL A 49 -40.30 -35.40 4.34
N HIS A 50 -41.11 -34.98 5.31
CA HIS A 50 -40.86 -33.74 6.06
C HIS A 50 -39.51 -33.74 6.77
N GLU A 51 -39.14 -34.84 7.42
CA GLU A 51 -37.86 -34.99 8.10
C GLU A 51 -36.68 -34.87 7.13
N ALA A 52 -36.74 -35.58 6.00
CA ALA A 52 -35.69 -35.53 4.99
C ALA A 52 -35.52 -34.12 4.40
N TYR A 53 -36.63 -33.43 4.12
CA TYR A 53 -36.57 -32.05 3.65
C TYR A 53 -36.00 -31.10 4.70
N HIS A 54 -36.44 -31.23 5.95
CA HIS A 54 -35.93 -30.40 7.03
C HIS A 54 -34.42 -30.59 7.22
N GLN A 55 -33.93 -31.83 7.20
CA GLN A 55 -32.50 -32.13 7.27
C GLN A 55 -31.72 -31.48 6.11
N VAL A 56 -32.27 -31.56 4.91
CA VAL A 56 -31.67 -30.95 3.72
C VAL A 56 -31.66 -29.42 3.82
N GLU A 57 -32.73 -28.79 4.31
CA GLU A 57 -32.77 -27.35 4.53
C GLU A 57 -31.72 -26.91 5.58
N CYS A 58 -31.65 -27.61 6.71
CA CYS A 58 -30.66 -27.33 7.76
C CYS A 58 -29.23 -27.43 7.23
N THR A 59 -28.91 -28.51 6.50
CA THR A 59 -27.57 -28.71 5.94
C THR A 59 -27.18 -27.64 4.92
N VAL A 60 -28.11 -27.23 4.04
CA VAL A 60 -27.88 -26.12 3.10
C VAL A 60 -27.62 -24.80 3.84
N LEU A 61 -28.38 -24.54 4.91
CA LEU A 61 -28.20 -23.33 5.72
C LEU A 61 -26.88 -23.35 6.48
N ASP A 62 -26.49 -24.49 7.05
CA ASP A 62 -25.23 -24.66 7.77
C ASP A 62 -24.03 -24.44 6.85
N GLU A 63 -24.06 -24.99 5.62
CA GLU A 63 -23.01 -24.74 4.62
C GLU A 63 -22.90 -23.25 4.27
N ALA A 64 -24.04 -22.57 4.08
CA ALA A 64 -24.06 -21.15 3.79
C ALA A 64 -23.53 -20.30 4.96
N ILE A 65 -23.87 -20.67 6.20
CA ILE A 65 -23.35 -20.03 7.41
C ILE A 65 -21.82 -20.20 7.47
N GLN A 66 -21.31 -21.42 7.27
CA GLN A 66 -19.88 -21.69 7.28
C GLN A 66 -19.13 -20.92 6.19
N GLU A 67 -19.70 -20.79 5.00
CA GLU A 67 -19.11 -20.00 3.91
C GLU A 67 -19.05 -18.51 4.29
N ILE A 68 -20.12 -17.96 4.86
CA ILE A 68 -20.16 -16.58 5.34
C ILE A 68 -19.11 -16.36 6.44
N GLU A 69 -18.99 -17.27 7.40
CA GLU A 69 -18.01 -17.18 8.49
C GLU A 69 -16.56 -17.19 7.97
N LYS A 70 -16.24 -18.10 7.04
CA LYS A 70 -14.92 -18.17 6.39
C LYS A 70 -14.59 -16.86 5.67
N ASN A 71 -15.54 -16.33 4.90
CA ASN A 71 -15.39 -15.06 4.19
C ASN A 71 -15.20 -13.88 5.16
N LEU A 72 -15.91 -13.89 6.28
CA LEU A 72 -15.84 -12.86 7.30
C LEU A 72 -14.48 -12.89 8.02
N ALA A 73 -13.96 -14.08 8.33
CA ALA A 73 -12.62 -14.25 8.89
C ALA A 73 -11.53 -13.70 7.95
N ALA A 74 -11.56 -14.10 6.67
CA ALA A 74 -10.61 -13.62 5.67
C ALA A 74 -10.64 -12.09 5.51
N ARG A 75 -11.84 -11.48 5.51
CA ARG A 75 -11.98 -10.02 5.46
C ARG A 75 -11.43 -9.33 6.71
N LYS A 76 -11.64 -9.91 7.90
CA LYS A 76 -11.08 -9.38 9.15
C LYS A 76 -9.55 -9.40 9.11
N GLU A 77 -8.94 -10.50 8.69
CA GLU A 77 -7.48 -10.63 8.56
C GLU A 77 -6.91 -9.61 7.57
N HIS A 78 -7.53 -9.48 6.39
CA HIS A 78 -7.13 -8.50 5.39
C HIS A 78 -7.20 -7.07 5.93
N TYR A 79 -8.28 -6.74 6.65
CA TYR A 79 -8.43 -5.43 7.28
C TYR A 79 -7.36 -5.16 8.35
N GLN A 80 -7.02 -6.15 9.18
CA GLN A 80 -5.95 -6.02 10.17
C GLN A 80 -4.58 -5.80 9.51
N SER A 81 -4.28 -6.54 8.44
CA SER A 81 -3.05 -6.33 7.65
C SER A 81 -2.95 -4.91 7.09
N LEU A 82 -4.05 -4.38 6.54
CA LEU A 82 -4.11 -2.98 6.09
C LEU A 82 -3.90 -1.97 7.21
N LEU A 83 -4.47 -2.22 8.40
CA LEU A 83 -4.25 -1.37 9.57
C LEU A 83 -2.79 -1.37 10.00
N GLN A 84 -2.15 -2.54 10.05
CA GLN A 84 -0.74 -2.67 10.39
C GLN A 84 0.15 -1.96 9.36
N GLN A 85 -0.13 -2.15 8.06
CA GLN A 85 0.60 -1.46 6.99
C GLN A 85 0.48 0.07 7.11
N ARG A 86 -0.72 0.59 7.44
CA ARG A 86 -0.92 2.03 7.66
C ARG A 86 -0.13 2.55 8.86
N LYS A 87 -0.08 1.79 9.96
CA LYS A 87 0.71 2.13 11.14
C LYS A 87 2.21 2.16 10.81
N SER A 88 2.73 1.14 10.15
CA SER A 88 4.14 1.08 9.73
C SER A 88 4.50 2.23 8.78
N LYS A 89 3.65 2.56 7.80
CA LYS A 89 3.86 3.72 6.91
C LYS A 89 3.94 5.04 7.68
N ARG A 90 3.07 5.24 8.68
CA ARG A 90 3.11 6.43 9.55
C ARG A 90 4.42 6.51 10.34
N GLN A 91 4.85 5.42 10.95
CA GLN A 91 6.12 5.38 11.68
C GLN A 91 7.33 5.67 10.79
N VAL A 92 7.34 5.16 9.55
CA VAL A 92 8.40 5.48 8.57
C VAL A 92 8.38 6.97 8.22
N LEU A 93 7.20 7.56 8.00
CA LEU A 93 7.06 8.99 7.72
C LEU A 93 7.48 9.87 8.90
N GLU A 94 7.08 9.52 10.12
CA GLU A 94 7.48 10.22 11.35
C GLU A 94 9.00 10.10 11.57
N GLY A 95 9.56 8.90 11.42
CA GLY A 95 11.01 8.68 11.53
C GLY A 95 11.84 9.30 10.39
N MET A 96 11.24 9.61 9.24
CA MET A 96 11.87 10.42 8.19
C MET A 96 11.77 11.93 8.49
N GLN A 97 10.71 12.40 9.15
CA GLN A 97 10.58 13.80 9.54
C GLN A 97 11.52 14.19 10.70
N GLU A 98 11.91 13.25 11.56
CA GLU A 98 12.86 13.51 12.66
C GLU A 98 14.33 13.67 12.22
N LYS A 99 14.71 13.27 11.00
CA LYS A 99 16.13 13.14 10.61
C LYS A 99 16.75 14.32 9.86
N THR A 100 16.02 15.40 9.60
CA THR A 100 16.63 16.65 9.13
C THR A 100 16.39 17.72 10.19
N PRO A 101 17.44 18.19 10.90
CA PRO A 101 17.35 19.43 11.64
C PRO A 101 16.91 20.50 10.64
N LYS A 102 15.69 21.01 10.78
CA LYS A 102 15.24 22.19 10.03
C LYS A 102 16.07 23.36 10.53
N ILE A 103 17.27 23.53 9.98
CA ILE A 103 18.12 24.69 10.25
C ILE A 103 17.26 25.90 9.89
N SER A 104 17.00 26.75 10.89
CA SER A 104 16.12 27.90 10.69
C SER A 104 16.68 28.77 9.57
N HIS A 105 15.80 29.40 8.78
CA HIS A 105 16.22 30.32 7.72
C HIS A 105 17.18 31.39 8.27
N HIS A 106 16.93 31.87 9.49
CA HIS A 106 17.80 32.80 10.18
C HIS A 106 19.20 32.25 10.42
N THR A 107 19.32 31.00 10.88
CA THR A 107 20.62 30.34 11.08
C THR A 107 21.37 30.21 9.76
N ARG A 108 20.69 29.80 8.68
CA ARG A 108 21.31 29.66 7.35
C ARG A 108 21.84 30.99 6.83
N VAL A 109 21.00 32.02 6.84
CA VAL A 109 21.38 33.39 6.43
C VAL A 109 22.52 33.94 7.30
N LYS A 110 22.53 33.65 8.60
CA LYS A 110 23.60 34.10 9.50
C LYS A 110 24.95 33.47 9.14
N THR A 111 24.98 32.17 8.80
CA THR A 111 26.20 31.52 8.29
C THR A 111 26.66 32.10 6.96
N GLU A 112 25.75 32.30 6.01
CA GLU A 112 26.06 32.90 4.70
C GLU A 112 26.65 34.33 4.88
N LEU A 113 26.09 35.11 5.79
CA LEU A 113 26.58 36.46 6.13
C LEU A 113 28.00 36.43 6.71
N ILE A 114 28.30 35.49 7.61
CA ILE A 114 29.62 35.32 8.21
C ILE A 114 30.66 34.94 7.14
N GLU A 115 30.32 34.06 6.21
CA GLU A 115 31.20 33.69 5.10
C GLU A 115 31.45 34.87 4.15
N LEU A 116 30.40 35.65 3.87
CA LEU A 116 30.52 36.83 3.02
C LEU A 116 31.40 37.91 3.66
N GLN A 117 31.25 38.14 4.96
CA GLN A 117 32.11 39.05 5.73
C GLN A 117 33.58 38.61 5.66
N LYS A 118 33.86 37.32 5.87
CA LYS A 118 35.23 36.79 5.74
C LYS A 118 35.83 37.02 4.36
N LYS A 119 35.04 36.85 3.29
CA LYS A 119 35.49 37.10 1.92
C LYS A 119 35.77 38.59 1.68
N TYR A 120 34.93 39.47 2.23
CA TYR A 120 35.14 40.92 2.16
C TYR A 120 36.43 41.33 2.87
N ASP A 121 36.65 40.88 4.10
CA ASP A 121 37.85 41.20 4.88
C ASP A 121 39.14 40.73 4.17
N GLN A 122 39.08 39.55 3.53
CA GLN A 122 40.18 39.04 2.71
C GLN A 122 40.46 39.93 1.49
N LEU A 123 39.44 40.49 0.84
CA LEU A 123 39.61 41.41 -0.28
C LEU A 123 40.20 42.74 0.18
N CYS A 124 39.76 43.28 1.31
CA CYS A 124 40.35 44.48 1.91
C CYS A 124 41.84 44.27 2.24
N ALA A 125 42.19 43.14 2.86
CA ALA A 125 43.60 42.82 3.16
C ALA A 125 44.46 42.69 1.88
N LYS A 126 43.90 42.11 0.81
CA LYS A 126 44.57 42.04 -0.50
C LYS A 126 44.76 43.42 -1.13
N LEU A 127 43.75 44.30 -1.04
CA LEU A 127 43.85 45.68 -1.52
C LEU A 127 44.89 46.48 -0.75
N ASP A 128 44.96 46.33 0.57
CA ASP A 128 45.96 47.01 1.40
C ASP A 128 47.39 46.55 1.10
N THR A 129 47.59 45.25 0.85
CA THR A 129 48.91 44.73 0.45
C THR A 129 49.30 45.21 -0.95
N LEU A 130 48.37 45.25 -1.91
CA LEU A 130 48.59 45.85 -3.24
C LEU A 130 48.92 47.35 -3.16
N SER A 131 48.18 48.11 -2.35
CA SER A 131 48.39 49.55 -2.15
C SER A 131 49.76 49.86 -1.52
N LYS A 132 50.17 49.08 -0.50
CA LYS A 132 51.50 49.20 0.12
C LYS A 132 52.63 48.74 -0.82
N SER A 133 52.39 47.70 -1.62
CA SER A 133 53.32 47.25 -2.67
C SER A 133 53.54 48.32 -3.75
N HIS A 134 52.50 49.07 -4.13
CA HIS A 134 52.62 50.15 -5.11
C HIS A 134 53.38 51.35 -4.54
N LYS A 135 53.08 51.76 -3.30
CA LYS A 135 53.82 52.83 -2.60
C LYS A 135 55.30 52.51 -2.38
N ASN A 136 55.67 51.25 -2.16
CA ASN A 136 57.08 50.87 -1.98
C ASN A 136 57.89 50.87 -3.30
N LYS A 137 57.22 50.83 -4.47
CA LYS A 137 57.91 50.95 -5.77
C LYS A 137 58.16 52.40 -6.19
N ASP A 138 57.34 53.34 -5.73
CA ASP A 138 57.47 54.76 -6.07
C ASP A 138 58.53 55.51 -5.23
N ILE A 139 59.14 54.87 -4.22
CA ILE A 139 60.17 55.50 -3.36
C ILE A 139 61.61 55.18 -3.84
N LEU A 140 61.82 54.28 -4.80
CA LEU A 140 63.17 53.87 -5.26
C LEU A 140 63.71 54.63 -6.49
N HIS A 141 63.17 55.80 -6.83
CA HIS A 141 63.60 56.54 -8.03
C HIS A 141 63.87 58.04 -7.83
N THR A 142 64.50 58.43 -6.72
CA THR A 142 65.17 59.75 -6.66
C THR A 142 66.39 59.73 -5.73
N GLY A 143 67.58 59.89 -6.32
CA GLY A 143 68.90 60.04 -5.69
C GLY A 143 69.79 58.82 -5.95
N GLU A 144 71.00 58.88 -6.53
CA GLU A 144 71.98 59.96 -6.67
C GLU A 144 72.98 59.65 -7.82
N GLU A 145 73.65 60.73 -8.27
CA GLU A 145 75.03 60.80 -8.80
C GLU A 145 75.43 60.19 -10.16
N GLY A 146 76.00 61.07 -11.00
CA GLY A 146 76.70 60.74 -12.24
C GLY A 146 77.44 61.94 -12.82
N ASP A 147 78.26 62.61 -11.99
CA ASP A 147 79.25 63.58 -12.45
C ASP A 147 80.46 62.83 -13.03
N ARG A 148 80.86 63.10 -14.28
CA ARG A 148 82.27 63.19 -14.78
C ARG A 148 82.43 63.18 -16.32
N ILE A 149 82.99 64.30 -16.82
CA ILE A 149 84.17 64.42 -17.72
C ILE A 149 83.99 64.37 -19.27
N ARG A 150 84.02 65.59 -19.87
CA ARG A 150 85.03 66.20 -20.79
C ARG A 150 85.59 65.49 -22.07
N LYS A 151 85.63 66.35 -23.12
CA LYS A 151 86.50 66.42 -24.34
C LYS A 151 86.13 65.47 -25.50
N VAL A 152 86.06 65.89 -26.76
CA VAL A 152 86.81 66.92 -27.54
C VAL A 152 85.86 67.83 -28.31
#